data_AF-A0A7Y8M203-F1
#
_entry.id   AF-A0A7Y8M203-F1
#
_cell.length_a   1.000
_cell.length_b   1.000
_cell.length_c   1.000
_cell.angle_alpha   90.00
_cell.angle_beta   90.00
_cell.angle_gamma   90.00
#
_symmetry.space_group_name_H-M   'P 1'
#
loop_
_entity.id
_entity.type
_entity.pdbx_description
1 polymer ?
#
loop_
_entity_poly.entity_id
_entity_poly.type
_entity_poly.pdbx_seq_one_letter_code
_entity_poly.pdbx_strand_id
1 'polypeptide(L)'
;MADPNPAAHSPVLLDEAIAALAIRPDGVYLDATFGRGGHSRAILARLGPQGRLVALDRDPQAIAAGKEIVDPRFTINHAAFSRLGEVLDALGIAAVDGVLLDLGVSSPQLDDAARGMSFRFDAPLDMRMDTTQGETAADFLARADQSEIEEVIREYGEERFAHALAKALVAARQRERISSTGQLAALVAQVVRTREPGQHPATRTFQALRIHVNRELEELSLALPQALGRLKPGGRLAVISFHSLEDRIVKRFMRAAAQPPQPPKGVPVRAADLPAPSLRLIGKPIRAGEAEIARNPRARSAVLRVAEKR
;
A
#
# COMPACT_ATOMS: atom_id res chain seq x y z
N MET A 1 14.17 -21.36 -28.18
CA MET A 1 12.98 -21.92 -27.51
C MET A 1 12.21 -20.76 -26.94
N ALA A 2 10.99 -20.54 -27.44
CA ALA A 2 10.12 -19.47 -27.00
C ALA A 2 9.59 -19.79 -25.60
N ASP A 3 9.69 -18.82 -24.70
CA ASP A 3 9.29 -18.89 -23.31
C ASP A 3 7.75 -19.02 -23.19
N PRO A 4 7.20 -20.11 -22.65
CA PRO A 4 5.76 -20.33 -22.64
C PRO A 4 5.14 -19.80 -21.34
N ASN A 5 5.11 -18.47 -21.13
CA ASN A 5 4.15 -17.87 -20.19
C ASN A 5 3.92 -16.35 -20.41
N PRO A 6 2.88 -15.93 -21.14
CA PRO A 6 2.52 -14.52 -21.29
C PRO A 6 1.82 -13.90 -20.06
N ALA A 7 1.67 -14.62 -18.94
CA ALA A 7 0.91 -14.18 -17.75
C ALA A 7 1.78 -14.06 -16.47
N ALA A 8 3.10 -13.91 -16.61
CA ALA A 8 3.93 -13.48 -15.50
C ALA A 8 3.56 -12.04 -15.11
N HIS A 9 3.00 -11.88 -13.92
CA HIS A 9 2.47 -10.60 -13.44
C HIS A 9 3.61 -9.59 -13.31
N SER A 10 3.63 -8.58 -14.19
CA SER A 10 4.60 -7.49 -14.10
C SER A 10 4.22 -6.55 -12.96
N PRO A 11 5.14 -6.23 -12.05
CA PRO A 11 4.94 -5.19 -11.05
C PRO A 11 4.62 -3.85 -11.71
N VAL A 12 3.81 -3.05 -11.03
CA VAL A 12 3.39 -1.73 -11.51
C VAL A 12 4.55 -0.75 -11.35
N LEU A 13 4.80 0.06 -12.39
CA LEU A 13 5.88 1.05 -12.42
C LEU A 13 7.24 0.44 -12.07
N LEU A 14 7.50 -0.80 -12.50
CA LEU A 14 8.70 -1.54 -12.11
C LEU A 14 9.97 -0.76 -12.47
N ASP A 15 10.14 -0.40 -13.74
CA ASP A 15 11.35 0.24 -14.21
C ASP A 15 11.54 1.63 -13.59
N GLU A 16 10.44 2.39 -13.46
CA GLU A 16 10.43 3.71 -12.85
C GLU A 16 10.78 3.64 -11.36
N ALA A 17 10.23 2.69 -10.61
CA ALA A 17 10.52 2.49 -9.20
C ALA A 17 11.99 2.11 -8.98
N ILE A 18 12.53 1.23 -9.82
CA ILE A 18 13.92 0.81 -9.72
C ILE A 18 14.88 1.94 -10.10
N ALA A 19 14.58 2.71 -11.15
CA ALA A 19 15.34 3.90 -11.50
C ALA A 19 15.30 4.95 -10.36
N ALA A 20 14.13 5.14 -9.76
CA ALA A 20 13.93 6.08 -8.65
C ALA A 20 14.76 5.75 -7.40
N LEU A 21 14.99 4.46 -7.13
CA LEU A 21 15.79 4.01 -5.99
C LEU A 21 17.29 4.29 -6.13
N ALA A 22 17.78 4.66 -7.33
CA ALA A 22 19.18 4.96 -7.60
C ALA A 22 20.12 3.90 -6.99
N ILE A 23 19.87 2.63 -7.34
CA ILE A 23 20.45 1.47 -6.66
C ILE A 23 21.98 1.46 -6.77
N ARG A 24 22.64 1.32 -5.62
CA ARG A 24 24.08 1.14 -5.50
C ARG A 24 24.38 -0.34 -5.24
N PRO A 25 25.36 -0.96 -5.92
CA PRO A 25 25.62 -2.39 -5.79
C PRO A 25 25.91 -2.86 -4.35
N ASP A 26 26.53 -2.01 -3.53
CA ASP A 26 26.90 -2.25 -2.14
C ASP A 26 25.87 -1.68 -1.12
N GLY A 27 24.73 -1.20 -1.60
CA GLY A 27 23.71 -0.58 -0.76
C GLY A 27 22.81 -1.58 -0.03
N VAL A 28 22.14 -1.08 1.00
CA VAL A 28 21.10 -1.78 1.77
C VAL A 28 19.75 -1.20 1.41
N TYR A 29 18.83 -2.02 0.91
CA TYR A 29 17.50 -1.59 0.49
C TYR A 29 16.42 -2.29 1.32
N LEU A 30 15.29 -1.59 1.48
CA LEU A 30 14.08 -2.12 2.10
C LEU A 30 12.95 -2.12 1.07
N ASP A 31 12.41 -3.29 0.77
CA ASP A 31 11.12 -3.45 0.11
C ASP A 31 10.05 -3.72 1.19
N ALA A 32 9.29 -2.70 1.55
CA ALA A 32 8.36 -2.79 2.67
C ALA A 32 7.02 -3.48 2.31
N THR A 33 6.85 -3.91 1.05
CA THR A 33 5.60 -4.46 0.50
C THR A 33 5.93 -5.54 -0.52
N PHE A 34 6.61 -6.60 -0.08
CA PHE A 34 7.17 -7.63 -0.95
C PHE A 34 6.17 -8.18 -1.98
N GLY A 35 4.95 -8.51 -1.56
CA GLY A 35 3.87 -9.05 -2.37
C GLY A 35 4.22 -10.38 -3.03
N ARG A 36 4.76 -10.31 -4.25
CA ARG A 36 5.27 -11.48 -5.01
C ARG A 36 6.73 -11.34 -5.42
N GLY A 37 7.43 -10.34 -4.88
CA GLY A 37 8.87 -10.15 -5.02
C GLY A 37 9.32 -9.61 -6.35
N GLY A 38 8.44 -8.99 -7.14
CA GLY A 38 8.81 -8.47 -8.45
C GLY A 38 9.80 -7.31 -8.36
N HIS A 39 9.51 -6.28 -7.56
CA HIS A 39 10.47 -5.21 -7.28
C HIS A 39 11.68 -5.74 -6.51
N SER A 40 11.49 -6.57 -5.48
CA SER A 40 12.59 -7.22 -4.74
C SER A 40 13.60 -7.95 -5.65
N ARG A 41 13.13 -8.77 -6.60
CA ARG A 41 14.04 -9.45 -7.57
C ARG A 41 14.76 -8.44 -8.46
N ALA A 42 14.09 -7.39 -8.90
CA ALA A 42 14.71 -6.34 -9.72
C ALA A 42 15.74 -5.50 -8.95
N ILE A 43 15.56 -5.33 -7.63
CA ILE A 43 16.55 -4.73 -6.73
C ILE A 43 17.74 -5.67 -6.58
N LEU A 44 17.52 -6.95 -6.22
CA LEU A 44 18.59 -7.96 -6.06
C LEU A 44 19.45 -8.12 -7.32
N ALA A 45 18.84 -8.04 -8.50
CA ALA A 45 19.55 -8.11 -9.78
C ALA A 45 20.54 -6.95 -10.00
N ARG A 46 20.36 -5.81 -9.30
CA ARG A 46 21.23 -4.63 -9.37
C ARG A 46 22.20 -4.53 -8.18
N LEU A 47 21.99 -5.34 -7.15
CA LEU A 47 22.92 -5.45 -6.04
C LEU A 47 24.14 -6.28 -6.43
N GLY A 48 25.29 -5.91 -5.89
CA GLY A 48 26.52 -6.69 -5.89
C GLY A 48 26.58 -7.66 -4.70
N PRO A 49 27.72 -8.33 -4.49
CA PRO A 49 27.88 -9.32 -3.42
C PRO A 49 27.82 -8.73 -2.01
N GLN A 50 28.10 -7.44 -1.85
CA GLN A 50 28.03 -6.71 -0.57
C GLN A 50 26.70 -5.99 -0.36
N GLY A 51 25.81 -6.02 -1.35
CA GLY A 51 24.48 -5.43 -1.23
C GLY A 51 23.58 -6.26 -0.32
N ARG A 52 22.54 -5.64 0.23
CA ARG A 52 21.55 -6.31 1.07
C ARG A 52 20.14 -5.83 0.73
N LEU A 53 19.19 -6.76 0.69
CA LEU A 53 17.77 -6.46 0.56
C LEU A 53 17.01 -7.06 1.74
N VAL A 54 16.33 -6.20 2.49
CA VAL A 54 15.33 -6.60 3.48
C VAL A 54 13.96 -6.41 2.84
N ALA A 55 13.10 -7.42 2.97
CA ALA A 55 11.72 -7.35 2.53
C ALA A 55 10.77 -7.60 3.69
N LEU A 56 9.63 -6.91 3.67
CA LEU A 56 8.53 -7.08 4.62
C LEU A 56 7.24 -7.41 3.88
N ASP A 57 6.42 -8.25 4.48
CA ASP A 57 5.01 -8.36 4.13
C ASP A 57 4.20 -8.81 5.34
N ARG A 58 2.93 -8.43 5.40
CA ARG A 58 2.00 -8.91 6.44
C ARG A 58 1.25 -10.17 6.00
N ASP A 59 1.25 -10.48 4.69
CA ASP A 59 0.55 -11.64 4.14
C ASP A 59 1.41 -12.91 4.26
N PRO A 60 0.96 -13.94 4.99
CA PRO A 60 1.67 -15.21 5.11
C PRO A 60 1.99 -15.88 3.76
N GLN A 61 1.14 -15.70 2.74
CA GLN A 61 1.41 -16.23 1.40
C GLN A 61 2.56 -15.49 0.72
N ALA A 62 2.68 -14.19 0.93
CA ALA A 62 3.81 -13.41 0.43
C ALA A 62 5.11 -13.82 1.13
N ILE A 63 5.04 -14.11 2.44
CA ILE A 63 6.16 -14.65 3.22
C ILE A 63 6.60 -16.03 2.72
N ALA A 64 5.65 -16.93 2.42
CA ALA A 64 5.96 -18.22 1.83
C ALA A 64 6.69 -18.07 0.49
N ALA A 65 6.19 -17.22 -0.41
CA ALA A 65 6.83 -16.93 -1.69
C ALA A 65 8.22 -16.27 -1.54
N GLY A 66 8.41 -15.42 -0.53
CA GLY A 66 9.70 -14.80 -0.25
C GLY A 66 10.74 -15.81 0.23
N LYS A 67 10.34 -16.81 1.02
CA LYS A 67 11.23 -17.88 1.50
C LYS A 67 11.79 -18.76 0.38
N GLU A 68 11.14 -18.78 -0.79
CA GLU A 68 11.64 -19.48 -1.98
C GLU A 68 12.83 -18.76 -2.64
N ILE A 69 13.08 -17.49 -2.31
CA ILE A 69 14.23 -16.74 -2.84
C ILE A 69 15.49 -17.16 -2.08
N VAL A 70 16.32 -17.97 -2.75
CA VAL A 70 17.61 -18.41 -2.22
C VAL A 70 18.72 -17.45 -2.65
N ASP A 71 18.89 -16.36 -1.90
CA ASP A 71 19.98 -15.39 -2.07
C ASP A 71 20.50 -14.95 -0.69
N PRO A 72 21.81 -15.08 -0.38
CA PRO A 72 22.35 -14.72 0.93
C PRO A 72 22.21 -13.23 1.28
N ARG A 73 21.95 -12.38 0.28
CA ARG A 73 21.75 -10.93 0.45
C ARG A 73 20.32 -10.57 0.82
N PHE A 74 19.40 -11.53 0.70
CA PHE A 74 17.96 -11.31 0.86
C PHE A 74 17.47 -11.80 2.23
N THR A 75 16.53 -11.07 2.83
CA THR A 75 15.81 -11.52 4.03
C THR A 75 14.37 -11.06 3.96
N ILE A 76 13.42 -11.98 4.14
CA ILE A 76 11.98 -11.70 4.20
C ILE A 76 11.49 -11.81 5.65
N ASN A 77 10.67 -10.85 6.10
CA ASN A 77 10.12 -10.82 7.46
C ASN A 77 8.60 -10.65 7.43
N HIS A 78 7.90 -11.48 8.22
CA HIS A 78 6.45 -11.35 8.42
C HIS A 78 6.17 -10.18 9.35
N ALA A 79 5.94 -9.01 8.77
CA ALA A 79 5.68 -7.78 9.49
C ALA A 79 4.90 -6.81 8.62
N ALA A 80 4.00 -6.05 9.25
CA ALA A 80 3.42 -4.88 8.64
C ALA A 80 4.51 -3.80 8.45
N PHE A 81 4.41 -3.01 7.38
CA PHE A 81 5.42 -1.99 7.08
C PHE A 81 5.46 -0.84 8.11
N SER A 82 4.42 -0.65 8.93
CA SER A 82 4.47 0.23 10.10
C SER A 82 5.49 -0.22 11.16
N ARG A 83 5.95 -1.47 11.11
CA ARG A 83 6.96 -2.04 12.02
C ARG A 83 8.36 -2.09 11.40
N LEU A 84 8.60 -1.39 10.29
CA LEU A 84 9.88 -1.44 9.59
C LEU A 84 11.07 -1.07 10.48
N GLY A 85 10.89 -0.15 11.44
CA GLY A 85 11.96 0.24 12.36
C GLY A 85 12.39 -0.92 13.25
N GLU A 86 11.43 -1.63 13.83
CA GLU A 86 11.66 -2.78 14.71
C GLU A 86 12.37 -3.92 13.97
N VAL A 87 11.97 -4.19 12.72
CA VAL A 87 12.59 -5.23 11.91
C VAL A 87 14.03 -4.87 11.57
N LEU A 88 14.30 -3.61 11.21
CA LEU A 88 15.66 -3.16 10.94
C LEU A 88 16.55 -3.24 12.20
N ASP A 89 16.02 -2.88 13.37
CA ASP A 89 16.74 -3.02 14.65
C ASP A 89 17.08 -4.47 14.97
N ALA A 90 16.11 -5.38 14.81
CA ALA A 90 16.32 -6.82 15.04
C ALA A 90 17.40 -7.42 14.10
N LEU A 91 17.56 -6.84 12.91
CA LEU A 91 18.58 -7.24 11.94
C LEU A 91 19.92 -6.50 12.10
N GLY A 92 20.04 -5.62 13.09
CA GLY A 92 21.23 -4.80 13.34
C GLY A 92 21.49 -3.74 12.27
N ILE A 93 20.45 -3.29 11.55
CA ILE A 93 20.54 -2.32 10.46
C ILE A 93 20.11 -0.95 10.96
N ALA A 94 21.08 -0.06 11.20
CA ALA A 94 20.79 1.30 11.65
C ALA A 94 20.09 2.14 10.56
N ALA A 95 20.56 2.04 9.31
CA ALA A 95 20.05 2.83 8.20
C ALA A 95 20.18 2.14 6.83
N VAL A 96 19.30 2.51 5.89
CA VAL A 96 19.18 1.96 4.54
C VAL A 96 19.40 3.02 3.46
N ASP A 97 19.82 2.58 2.28
CA ASP A 97 20.08 3.40 1.09
C ASP A 97 18.83 3.67 0.27
N GLY A 98 17.80 2.84 0.42
CA GLY A 98 16.50 3.10 -0.18
C GLY A 98 15.37 2.32 0.48
N VAL A 99 14.18 2.89 0.45
CA VAL A 99 12.92 2.28 0.90
C VAL A 99 11.92 2.35 -0.25
N LEU A 100 11.34 1.21 -0.60
CA LEU A 100 10.22 1.07 -1.52
C LEU A 100 8.95 0.70 -0.74
N LEU A 101 7.84 1.37 -1.06
CA LEU A 101 6.49 1.05 -0.62
C LEU A 101 5.58 0.99 -1.85
N ASP A 102 5.17 -0.21 -2.26
CA ASP A 102 4.16 -0.47 -3.28
C ASP A 102 2.82 -0.79 -2.60
N LEU A 103 1.98 0.23 -2.43
CA LEU A 103 0.81 0.17 -1.55
C LEU A 103 -0.35 -0.66 -2.14
N GLY A 104 -1.37 -0.91 -1.34
CA GLY A 104 -2.57 -1.62 -1.78
C GLY A 104 -2.42 -3.14 -1.80
N VAL A 105 -3.19 -3.78 -2.66
CA VAL A 105 -3.34 -5.25 -2.70
C VAL A 105 -2.49 -5.87 -3.79
N SER A 106 -1.82 -6.97 -3.44
CA SER A 106 -1.10 -7.78 -4.42
C SER A 106 -2.07 -8.51 -5.34
N SER A 107 -1.59 -8.86 -6.54
CA SER A 107 -2.38 -9.60 -7.52
C SER A 107 -3.02 -10.87 -6.95
N PRO A 108 -2.29 -11.72 -6.23
CA PRO A 108 -2.87 -12.97 -5.75
C PRO A 108 -3.90 -12.77 -4.64
N GLN A 109 -3.84 -11.65 -3.89
CA GLN A 109 -4.91 -11.31 -2.95
C GLN A 109 -6.24 -11.01 -3.66
N LEU A 110 -6.19 -10.44 -4.88
CA LEU A 110 -7.37 -10.17 -5.69
C LEU A 110 -7.83 -11.37 -6.52
N ASP A 111 -6.88 -12.20 -6.96
CA ASP A 111 -7.12 -13.31 -7.87
C ASP A 111 -7.52 -14.60 -7.11
N ASP A 112 -7.09 -14.76 -5.85
CA ASP A 112 -7.58 -15.79 -4.93
C ASP A 112 -8.93 -15.36 -4.33
N ALA A 113 -10.01 -15.95 -4.86
CA ALA A 113 -11.35 -15.68 -4.40
C ALA A 113 -11.51 -15.86 -2.88
N ALA A 114 -10.85 -16.88 -2.28
CA ALA A 114 -11.00 -17.21 -0.86
C ALA A 114 -10.56 -16.07 0.09
N ARG A 115 -9.79 -15.10 -0.42
CA ARG A 115 -9.36 -13.91 0.34
C ARG A 115 -10.48 -12.88 0.53
N GLY A 116 -11.55 -12.95 -0.26
CA GLY A 116 -12.69 -12.03 -0.13
C GLY A 116 -12.38 -10.57 -0.49
N MET A 117 -11.26 -10.30 -1.16
CA MET A 117 -10.81 -8.93 -1.51
C MET A 117 -11.53 -8.34 -2.72
N SER A 118 -12.25 -9.17 -3.46
CA SER A 118 -12.94 -8.81 -4.71
C SER A 118 -14.36 -9.37 -4.74
N PHE A 119 -15.23 -8.71 -5.51
CA PHE A 119 -16.58 -9.19 -5.83
C PHE A 119 -16.67 -9.82 -7.22
N ARG A 120 -15.52 -10.14 -7.86
CA ARG A 120 -15.51 -10.85 -9.16
C ARG A 120 -16.07 -12.26 -9.05
N PHE A 121 -15.79 -12.92 -7.94
CA PHE A 121 -16.30 -14.23 -7.58
C PHE A 121 -16.87 -14.15 -6.17
N ASP A 122 -17.91 -14.94 -5.91
CA ASP A 122 -18.47 -15.04 -4.56
C ASP A 122 -17.53 -15.85 -3.66
N ALA A 123 -17.31 -15.36 -2.44
CA ALA A 123 -16.35 -15.91 -1.50
C ALA A 123 -16.62 -15.41 -0.07
N PRO A 124 -16.02 -16.02 0.97
CA PRO A 124 -16.09 -15.50 2.32
C PRO A 124 -15.65 -14.04 2.40
N LEU A 125 -16.39 -13.21 3.13
CA LEU A 125 -16.12 -11.80 3.29
C LEU A 125 -15.01 -11.57 4.34
N ASP A 126 -13.78 -11.95 4.01
CA ASP A 126 -12.60 -11.84 4.89
C ASP A 126 -11.93 -10.47 4.78
N MET A 127 -11.32 -10.16 3.62
CA MET A 127 -10.58 -8.93 3.34
C MET A 127 -9.31 -8.67 4.17
N ARG A 128 -8.86 -9.59 5.03
CA ARG A 128 -7.57 -9.43 5.73
C ARG A 128 -6.39 -9.76 4.83
N MET A 129 -5.40 -8.87 4.82
CA MET A 129 -4.09 -9.09 4.20
C MET A 129 -3.28 -10.08 5.04
N ASP A 130 -3.31 -9.93 6.37
CA ASP A 130 -2.75 -10.89 7.32
C ASP A 130 -3.87 -11.77 7.90
N THR A 131 -3.97 -13.01 7.43
CA THR A 131 -5.01 -13.95 7.86
C THR A 131 -4.74 -14.60 9.22
N THR A 132 -3.58 -14.34 9.84
CA THR A 132 -3.21 -14.92 11.14
C THR A 132 -3.79 -14.17 12.33
N GLN A 133 -4.27 -12.94 12.11
CA GLN A 133 -4.73 -12.04 13.15
C GLN A 133 -5.79 -11.07 12.64
N GLY A 134 -6.32 -10.24 13.53
CA GLY A 134 -7.29 -9.21 13.17
C GLY A 134 -8.69 -9.73 12.88
N GLU A 135 -9.58 -8.80 12.61
CA GLU A 135 -11.01 -9.04 12.38
C GLU A 135 -11.34 -9.09 10.89
N THR A 136 -12.25 -9.99 10.49
CA THR A 136 -12.73 -10.05 9.10
C THR A 136 -13.71 -8.91 8.78
N ALA A 137 -13.88 -8.58 7.50
CA ALA A 137 -14.92 -7.64 7.07
C ALA A 137 -16.33 -8.14 7.48
N ALA A 138 -16.59 -9.44 7.44
CA ALA A 138 -17.84 -10.03 7.90
C ALA A 138 -18.07 -9.82 9.41
N ASP A 139 -17.05 -10.01 10.24
CA ASP A 139 -17.13 -9.80 11.68
C ASP A 139 -17.35 -8.33 12.01
N PHE A 140 -16.59 -7.43 11.37
CA PHE A 140 -16.79 -5.98 11.48
C PHE A 140 -18.23 -5.58 11.17
N LEU A 141 -18.76 -6.01 10.02
CA LEU A 141 -20.15 -5.72 9.63
C LEU A 141 -21.18 -6.36 10.56
N ALA A 142 -20.85 -7.44 11.25
CA ALA A 142 -21.73 -8.06 12.23
C ALA A 142 -21.82 -7.25 13.53
N ARG A 143 -20.69 -6.70 14.02
CA ARG A 143 -20.64 -6.00 15.32
C ARG A 143 -20.83 -4.47 15.25
N ALA A 144 -20.31 -3.81 14.21
CA ALA A 144 -20.16 -2.36 14.17
C ALA A 144 -21.52 -1.66 14.22
N ASP A 145 -21.64 -0.50 14.85
CA ASP A 145 -22.91 0.23 14.80
C ASP A 145 -23.11 0.92 13.43
N GLN A 146 -24.28 1.52 13.20
CA GLN A 146 -24.55 2.19 11.92
C GLN A 146 -23.59 3.35 11.69
N SER A 147 -23.26 4.13 12.73
CA SER A 147 -22.35 5.29 12.63
C SER A 147 -20.95 4.87 12.23
N GLU A 148 -20.41 3.80 12.83
CA GLU A 148 -19.08 3.26 12.54
C GLU A 148 -19.01 2.77 11.08
N ILE A 149 -20.02 2.02 10.60
CA ILE A 149 -20.09 1.58 9.20
C ILE A 149 -20.18 2.79 8.25
N GLU A 150 -21.00 3.78 8.60
CA GLU A 150 -21.20 4.98 7.81
C GLU A 150 -19.93 5.82 7.70
N GLU A 151 -19.19 5.98 8.81
CA GLU A 151 -17.89 6.64 8.87
C GLU A 151 -16.88 5.94 7.98
N VAL A 152 -16.71 4.62 8.13
CA VAL A 152 -15.79 3.83 7.29
C VAL A 152 -16.10 3.99 5.80
N ILE A 153 -17.36 3.82 5.39
CA ILE A 153 -17.76 3.92 3.98
C ILE A 153 -17.55 5.34 3.44
N ARG A 154 -17.84 6.37 4.24
CA ARG A 154 -17.67 7.77 3.85
C ARG A 154 -16.20 8.13 3.72
N GLU A 155 -15.41 7.86 4.75
CA GLU A 155 -14.04 8.37 4.85
C GLU A 155 -13.09 7.59 3.95
N TYR A 156 -13.20 6.26 3.93
CA TYR A 156 -12.27 5.41 3.19
C TYR A 156 -12.77 5.06 1.79
N GLY A 157 -14.09 5.12 1.55
CA GLY A 157 -14.68 4.89 0.24
C GLY A 157 -14.94 6.17 -0.57
N GLU A 158 -14.89 7.35 0.05
CA GLU A 158 -15.36 8.62 -0.53
C GLU A 158 -16.77 8.46 -1.17
N GLU A 159 -17.66 7.68 -0.52
CA GLU A 159 -18.98 7.28 -1.04
C GLU A 159 -20.11 8.17 -0.52
N ARG A 160 -20.86 8.80 -1.45
CA ARG A 160 -21.98 9.70 -1.14
C ARG A 160 -23.18 8.97 -0.54
N PHE A 161 -23.35 7.69 -0.85
CA PHE A 161 -24.43 6.86 -0.32
C PHE A 161 -24.10 6.22 1.03
N ALA A 162 -23.02 6.65 1.72
CA ALA A 162 -22.55 6.05 2.97
C ALA A 162 -23.65 5.85 4.01
N HIS A 163 -24.47 6.88 4.27
CA HIS A 163 -25.59 6.79 5.22
C HIS A 163 -26.62 5.73 4.82
N ALA A 164 -27.04 5.75 3.55
CA ALA A 164 -28.02 4.79 3.03
C ALA A 164 -27.47 3.35 3.04
N LEU A 165 -26.19 3.18 2.72
CA LEU A 165 -25.49 1.90 2.75
C LEU A 165 -25.39 1.36 4.17
N ALA A 166 -24.93 2.16 5.12
CA ALA A 166 -24.83 1.75 6.52
C ALA A 166 -26.19 1.32 7.08
N LYS A 167 -27.25 2.10 6.82
CA LYS A 167 -28.62 1.74 7.21
C LYS A 167 -29.07 0.42 6.58
N ALA A 168 -28.79 0.21 5.28
CA ALA A 168 -29.17 -1.02 4.57
C ALA A 168 -28.39 -2.24 5.09
N LEU A 169 -27.09 -2.10 5.37
CA LEU A 169 -26.24 -3.16 5.95
C LEU A 169 -26.73 -3.57 7.34
N VAL A 170 -27.03 -2.58 8.21
CA VAL A 170 -27.58 -2.85 9.55
C VAL A 170 -28.95 -3.50 9.45
N ALA A 171 -29.82 -3.09 8.53
CA ALA A 171 -31.13 -3.73 8.35
C ALA A 171 -31.02 -5.16 7.82
N ALA A 172 -30.10 -5.41 6.88
CA ALA A 172 -29.88 -6.73 6.31
C ALA A 172 -29.32 -7.72 7.34
N ARG A 173 -28.33 -7.31 8.15
CA ARG A 173 -27.72 -8.20 9.16
C ARG A 173 -28.68 -8.67 10.26
N GLN A 174 -29.78 -7.96 10.49
CA GLN A 174 -30.83 -8.40 11.44
C GLN A 174 -31.61 -9.62 10.91
N ARG A 175 -31.58 -9.86 9.60
CA ARG A 175 -32.26 -11.00 8.96
C ARG A 175 -31.30 -12.15 8.75
N GLU A 176 -30.14 -11.85 8.21
CA GLU A 176 -29.12 -12.84 7.88
C GLU A 176 -27.74 -12.18 7.95
N ARG A 177 -26.75 -12.90 8.49
CA ARG A 177 -25.37 -12.43 8.53
C ARG A 177 -24.84 -12.21 7.12
N ILE A 178 -24.18 -11.07 6.90
CA ILE A 178 -23.49 -10.75 5.64
C ILE A 178 -22.12 -11.45 5.69
N SER A 179 -22.02 -12.63 5.10
CA SER A 179 -20.83 -13.49 5.20
C SER A 179 -20.06 -13.65 3.90
N SER A 180 -20.57 -13.15 2.78
CA SER A 180 -19.96 -13.32 1.46
C SER A 180 -19.83 -12.02 0.66
N THR A 181 -18.86 -11.99 -0.24
CA THR A 181 -18.61 -10.87 -1.15
C THR A 181 -19.78 -10.64 -2.11
N GLY A 182 -20.44 -11.70 -2.57
CA GLY A 182 -21.62 -11.64 -3.43
C GLY A 182 -22.83 -11.02 -2.73
N GLN A 183 -23.11 -11.42 -1.48
CA GLN A 183 -24.17 -10.80 -0.66
C GLN A 183 -23.93 -9.30 -0.47
N LEU A 184 -22.70 -8.92 -0.10
CA LEU A 184 -22.35 -7.51 0.07
C LEU A 184 -22.49 -6.72 -1.24
N ALA A 185 -21.96 -7.26 -2.34
CA ALA A 185 -22.01 -6.59 -3.64
C ALA A 185 -23.45 -6.40 -4.13
N ALA A 186 -24.31 -7.41 -3.95
CA ALA A 186 -25.73 -7.33 -4.30
C ALA A 186 -26.47 -6.27 -3.48
N LEU A 187 -26.23 -6.21 -2.16
CA LEU A 187 -26.83 -5.19 -1.29
C LEU A 187 -26.38 -3.79 -1.70
N VAL A 188 -25.08 -3.58 -1.92
CA VAL A 188 -24.55 -2.27 -2.34
C VAL A 188 -25.15 -1.84 -3.69
N ALA A 189 -25.31 -2.76 -4.64
CA ALA A 189 -25.90 -2.47 -5.95
C ALA A 189 -27.38 -2.04 -5.88
N GLN A 190 -28.13 -2.45 -4.86
CA GLN A 190 -29.51 -2.00 -4.64
C GLN A 190 -29.59 -0.56 -4.11
N VAL A 191 -28.56 -0.10 -3.40
CA VAL A 191 -28.54 1.21 -2.74
C VAL A 191 -27.87 2.28 -3.62
N VAL A 192 -26.75 1.94 -4.26
CA VAL A 192 -25.94 2.88 -5.04
C VAL A 192 -26.54 3.07 -6.44
N ARG A 193 -27.25 4.18 -6.63
CA ARG A 193 -27.98 4.48 -7.87
C ARG A 193 -27.15 5.15 -8.96
N THR A 194 -26.06 5.81 -8.60
CA THR A 194 -25.23 6.60 -9.52
C THR A 194 -23.74 6.37 -9.24
N ARG A 195 -22.94 6.20 -10.29
CA ARG A 195 -21.52 5.83 -10.21
C ARG A 195 -20.70 6.38 -11.38
N GLU A 196 -19.38 6.28 -11.28
CA GLU A 196 -18.48 6.59 -12.39
C GLU A 196 -18.67 5.57 -13.54
N PRO A 197 -18.65 6.02 -14.81
CA PRO A 197 -18.75 5.12 -15.95
C PRO A 197 -17.68 4.02 -15.91
N GLY A 198 -18.10 2.76 -16.06
CA GLY A 198 -17.19 1.61 -16.03
C GLY A 198 -16.79 1.12 -14.62
N GLN A 199 -17.21 1.79 -13.54
CA GLN A 199 -17.00 1.32 -12.17
C GLN A 199 -18.19 0.50 -11.68
N HIS A 200 -17.93 -0.58 -10.92
CA HIS A 200 -18.97 -1.35 -10.27
C HIS A 200 -19.47 -0.61 -9.00
N PRO A 201 -20.78 -0.63 -8.67
CA PRO A 201 -21.31 0.07 -7.49
C PRO A 201 -20.61 -0.28 -6.17
N ALA A 202 -20.19 -1.55 -6.05
CA ALA A 202 -19.54 -2.06 -4.84
C ALA A 202 -18.08 -1.64 -4.68
N THR A 203 -17.43 -1.05 -5.70
CA THR A 203 -15.98 -0.78 -5.68
C THR A 203 -15.56 0.09 -4.49
N ARG A 204 -16.27 1.21 -4.24
CA ARG A 204 -15.94 2.14 -3.16
C ARG A 204 -16.18 1.53 -1.77
N THR A 205 -17.27 0.77 -1.60
CA THR A 205 -17.56 0.07 -0.34
C THR A 205 -16.53 -1.02 -0.03
N PHE A 206 -16.15 -1.82 -1.02
CA PHE A 206 -15.09 -2.84 -0.85
C PHE A 206 -13.76 -2.20 -0.50
N GLN A 207 -13.39 -1.11 -1.18
CA GLN A 207 -12.21 -0.33 -0.85
C GLN A 207 -12.26 0.18 0.60
N ALA A 208 -13.39 0.75 1.02
CA ALA A 208 -13.55 1.28 2.37
C ALA A 208 -13.35 0.22 3.45
N LEU A 209 -14.01 -0.93 3.29
CA LEU A 209 -13.90 -2.06 4.23
C LEU A 209 -12.49 -2.63 4.25
N ARG A 210 -11.85 -2.79 3.09
CA ARG A 210 -10.47 -3.26 2.99
C ARG A 210 -9.51 -2.33 3.73
N ILE A 211 -9.61 -1.03 3.47
CA ILE A 211 -8.79 0.00 4.15
C ILE A 211 -8.99 -0.07 5.66
N HIS A 212 -10.24 -0.20 6.13
CA HIS A 212 -10.55 -0.30 7.55
C HIS A 212 -9.97 -1.57 8.18
N VAL A 213 -10.29 -2.74 7.63
CA VAL A 213 -9.86 -4.05 8.14
C VAL A 213 -8.34 -4.16 8.24
N ASN A 214 -7.62 -3.57 7.28
CA ASN A 214 -6.16 -3.65 7.23
C ASN A 214 -5.46 -2.41 7.81
N ARG A 215 -6.22 -1.42 8.30
CA ARG A 215 -5.73 -0.13 8.81
C ARG A 215 -4.74 0.55 7.84
N GLU A 216 -5.00 0.46 6.53
CA GLU A 216 -4.01 0.77 5.48
C GLU A 216 -3.45 2.20 5.58
N LEU A 217 -4.32 3.18 5.87
CA LEU A 217 -3.92 4.59 5.96
C LEU A 217 -3.18 4.93 7.26
N GLU A 218 -3.55 4.28 8.36
CA GLU A 218 -2.88 4.42 9.65
C GLU A 218 -1.47 3.84 9.56
N GLU A 219 -1.37 2.63 9.03
CA GLU A 219 -0.11 1.94 8.76
C GLU A 219 0.83 2.81 7.93
N LEU A 220 0.32 3.43 6.86
CA LEU A 220 1.10 4.33 6.01
C LEU A 220 1.59 5.56 6.77
N SER A 221 0.72 6.13 7.61
CA SER A 221 1.04 7.32 8.42
C SER A 221 2.11 7.02 9.48
N LEU A 222 2.15 5.80 10.01
CA LEU A 222 3.17 5.34 10.96
C LEU A 222 4.50 4.98 10.27
N ALA A 223 4.44 4.44 9.06
CA ALA A 223 5.62 3.96 8.36
C ALA A 223 6.45 5.07 7.70
N LEU A 224 5.80 6.09 7.14
CA LEU A 224 6.51 7.17 6.42
C LEU A 224 7.55 7.91 7.29
N PRO A 225 7.25 8.32 8.54
CA PRO A 225 8.25 8.91 9.43
C PRO A 225 9.40 7.96 9.76
N GLN A 226 9.11 6.66 9.97
CA GLN A 226 10.13 5.66 10.25
C GLN A 226 11.05 5.44 9.04
N ALA A 227 10.48 5.32 7.83
CA ALA A 227 11.23 5.19 6.60
C ALA A 227 12.20 6.37 6.42
N LEU A 228 11.72 7.60 6.62
CA LEU A 228 12.57 8.80 6.60
C LEU A 228 13.67 8.74 7.67
N GLY A 229 13.32 8.35 8.90
CA GLY A 229 14.29 8.20 9.99
C GLY A 229 15.41 7.21 9.65
N ARG A 230 15.08 6.13 8.96
CA ARG A 230 15.99 5.02 8.62
C ARG A 230 16.77 5.21 7.32
N LEU A 231 16.46 6.20 6.48
CA LEU A 231 17.27 6.47 5.30
C LEU A 231 18.65 7.03 5.69
N LYS A 232 19.69 6.71 4.92
CA LYS A 232 20.97 7.43 4.95
C LYS A 232 20.84 8.76 4.20
N PRO A 233 21.69 9.77 4.47
CA PRO A 233 21.80 10.94 3.58
C PRO A 233 22.04 10.49 2.13
N GLY A 234 21.31 11.08 1.18
CA GLY A 234 21.27 10.66 -0.22
C GLY A 234 20.38 9.45 -0.52
N GLY A 235 19.83 8.77 0.49
CA GLY A 235 18.97 7.61 0.32
C GLY A 235 17.58 7.97 -0.24
N ARG A 236 16.95 7.04 -0.96
CA ARG A 236 15.69 7.25 -1.69
C ARG A 236 14.48 6.67 -0.98
N LEU A 237 13.41 7.46 -0.87
CA LEU A 237 12.07 6.97 -0.55
C LEU A 237 11.23 6.94 -1.83
N ALA A 238 10.85 5.76 -2.29
CA ALA A 238 9.96 5.54 -3.42
C ALA A 238 8.63 4.96 -2.94
N VAL A 239 7.52 5.63 -3.24
CA VAL A 239 6.18 5.18 -2.81
C VAL A 239 5.24 5.17 -4.00
N ILE A 240 4.63 4.02 -4.28
CA ILE A 240 3.61 3.80 -5.29
C ILE A 240 2.25 3.73 -4.56
N SER A 241 1.32 4.60 -4.93
CA SER A 241 -0.04 4.63 -4.39
C SER A 241 -1.05 4.29 -5.48
N PHE A 242 -2.15 3.62 -5.14
CA PHE A 242 -3.16 3.16 -6.10
C PHE A 242 -4.49 3.90 -5.99
N HIS A 243 -4.67 4.71 -4.95
CA HIS A 243 -5.83 5.57 -4.81
C HIS A 243 -5.52 6.95 -4.21
N SER A 244 -6.53 7.82 -4.28
CA SER A 244 -6.47 9.24 -3.89
C SER A 244 -6.05 9.45 -2.43
N LEU A 245 -6.57 8.63 -1.50
CA LEU A 245 -6.31 8.75 -0.07
C LEU A 245 -4.84 8.47 0.27
N GLU A 246 -4.27 7.37 -0.23
CA GLU A 246 -2.84 7.05 -0.09
C GLU A 246 -1.96 8.16 -0.67
N ASP A 247 -2.18 8.53 -1.94
CA ASP A 247 -1.37 9.56 -2.63
C ASP A 247 -1.40 10.89 -1.87
N ARG A 248 -2.56 11.23 -1.28
CA ARG A 248 -2.74 12.44 -0.48
C ARG A 248 -1.88 12.42 0.78
N ILE A 249 -1.79 11.29 1.49
CA ILE A 249 -0.94 11.12 2.67
C ILE A 249 0.54 11.25 2.27
N VAL A 250 0.97 10.48 1.27
CA VAL A 250 2.37 10.50 0.79
C VAL A 250 2.78 11.89 0.34
N LYS A 251 1.94 12.56 -0.47
CA LYS A 251 2.18 13.92 -0.96
C LYS A 251 2.32 14.91 0.19
N ARG A 252 1.42 14.86 1.18
CA ARG A 252 1.45 15.78 2.32
C ARG A 252 2.71 15.56 3.16
N PHE A 253 3.02 14.31 3.46
CA PHE A 253 4.21 13.94 4.21
C PHE A 253 5.50 14.41 3.51
N MET A 254 5.71 14.03 2.25
CA MET A 254 6.92 14.38 1.51
C MET A 254 7.06 15.89 1.33
N ARG A 255 5.95 16.61 1.07
CA ARG A 255 5.97 18.08 0.96
C ARG A 255 6.33 18.74 2.30
N ALA A 256 5.78 18.26 3.41
CA ALA A 256 6.09 18.81 4.74
C ALA A 256 7.58 18.59 5.09
N ALA A 257 8.10 17.37 4.87
CA ALA A 257 9.50 17.06 5.12
C ALA A 257 10.48 17.70 4.13
N ALA A 258 9.99 18.17 2.97
CA ALA A 258 10.76 18.95 2.01
C ALA A 258 10.74 20.47 2.27
N GLN A 259 10.07 20.91 3.34
CA GLN A 259 10.11 22.30 3.80
C GLN A 259 11.00 22.42 5.04
N PRO A 260 11.67 23.56 5.24
CA PRO A 260 12.39 23.83 6.47
C PRO A 260 11.42 23.78 7.67
N PRO A 261 11.82 23.16 8.79
CA PRO A 261 11.08 23.24 10.05
C PRO A 261 10.74 24.69 10.37
N GLN A 262 9.45 24.95 10.62
CA GLN A 262 9.00 26.30 10.96
C GLN A 262 9.21 26.55 12.45
N PRO A 263 9.77 27.71 12.85
CA PRO A 263 9.91 28.06 14.24
C PRO A 263 8.51 28.28 14.88
N PRO A 264 8.41 28.28 16.22
CA PRO A 264 7.17 28.60 16.90
C PRO A 264 6.59 29.95 16.41
N LYS A 265 5.26 30.05 16.36
CA LYS A 265 4.59 31.29 15.95
C LYS A 265 5.08 32.46 16.79
N GLY A 266 5.48 33.54 16.12
CA GLY A 266 5.98 34.76 16.77
C GLY A 266 7.49 34.82 16.98
N VAL A 267 8.25 33.77 16.61
CA VAL A 267 9.71 33.81 16.63
C VAL A 267 10.23 34.30 15.26
N PRO A 268 10.87 35.47 15.19
CA PRO A 268 11.45 35.96 13.94
C PRO A 268 12.77 35.23 13.66
N VAL A 269 12.75 34.35 12.66
CA VAL A 269 13.96 33.67 12.14
C VAL A 269 14.08 33.99 10.66
N ARG A 270 15.28 34.35 10.20
CA ARG A 270 15.50 34.59 8.77
C ARG A 270 15.46 33.26 8.03
N ALA A 271 14.98 33.27 6.79
CA ALA A 271 14.94 32.05 5.98
C ALA A 271 16.33 31.38 5.82
N ALA A 272 17.41 32.17 5.85
CA ALA A 272 18.79 31.68 5.77
C ALA A 272 19.26 30.92 7.04
N ASP A 273 18.62 31.18 8.18
CA ASP A 273 18.98 30.58 9.47
C ASP A 273 18.12 29.35 9.79
N LEU A 274 17.16 29.01 8.93
CA LEU A 274 16.34 27.81 9.10
C LEU A 274 17.14 26.55 8.75
N PRO A 275 16.99 25.46 9.52
CA PRO A 275 17.64 24.21 9.21
C PRO A 275 17.19 23.68 7.84
N ALA A 276 18.08 22.94 7.18
CA ALA A 276 17.76 22.32 5.90
C ALA A 276 16.57 21.35 6.05
N PRO A 277 15.70 21.25 5.03
CA PRO A 277 14.65 20.24 5.02
C PRO A 277 15.22 18.83 5.10
N SER A 278 14.51 17.91 5.75
CA SER A 278 14.92 16.51 5.85
C SER A 278 14.84 15.76 4.52
N LEU A 279 13.99 16.21 3.60
CA LEU A 279 13.81 15.62 2.26
C LEU A 279 14.06 16.63 1.13
N ARG A 280 14.45 16.10 -0.03
CA ARG A 280 14.37 16.74 -1.34
C ARG A 280 13.40 15.96 -2.21
N LEU A 281 12.37 16.61 -2.76
CA LEU A 281 11.48 15.98 -3.73
C LEU A 281 12.22 15.74 -5.05
N ILE A 282 11.97 14.59 -5.67
CA ILE A 282 12.65 14.17 -6.89
C ILE A 282 11.63 14.10 -8.02
N GLY A 283 11.78 15.03 -8.96
CA GLY A 283 10.90 15.13 -10.13
C GLY A 283 9.43 15.41 -9.79
N LYS A 284 8.58 15.12 -10.77
CA LYS A 284 7.12 15.17 -10.63
C LYS A 284 6.59 13.75 -10.34
N PRO A 285 5.35 13.61 -9.84
CA PRO A 285 4.74 12.29 -9.67
C PRO A 285 4.70 11.54 -11.00
N ILE A 286 5.13 10.28 -10.98
CA ILE A 286 5.24 9.43 -12.16
C ILE A 286 3.98 8.56 -12.24
N ARG A 287 3.45 8.36 -13.45
CA ARG A 287 2.25 7.56 -13.72
C ARG A 287 2.56 6.54 -14.80
N ALA A 288 1.81 5.44 -14.81
CA ALA A 288 1.95 4.40 -15.81
C ALA A 288 1.63 4.94 -17.21
N GLY A 289 2.44 4.55 -18.19
CA GLY A 289 2.19 4.87 -19.61
C GLY A 289 1.06 4.04 -20.20
N GLU A 290 0.54 4.45 -21.36
CA GLU A 290 -0.58 3.76 -22.03
C GLU A 290 -0.29 2.29 -22.33
N ALA A 291 0.95 1.96 -22.74
CA ALA A 291 1.37 0.59 -23.02
C ALA A 291 1.43 -0.30 -21.76
N GLU A 292 1.73 0.26 -20.59
CA GLU A 292 1.66 -0.47 -19.34
C GLU A 292 0.21 -0.67 -18.91
N ILE A 293 -0.62 0.39 -18.99
CA ILE A 293 -2.05 0.33 -18.64
C ILE A 293 -2.79 -0.70 -19.49
N ALA A 294 -2.46 -0.81 -20.78
CA ALA A 294 -3.05 -1.80 -21.67
C ALA A 294 -2.71 -3.25 -21.27
N ARG A 295 -1.48 -3.49 -20.77
CA ARG A 295 -1.02 -4.80 -20.32
C ARG A 295 -1.45 -5.12 -18.88
N ASN A 296 -1.51 -4.09 -18.03
CA ASN A 296 -1.87 -4.18 -16.64
C ASN A 296 -2.84 -3.04 -16.27
N PRO A 297 -4.17 -3.27 -16.38
CA PRO A 297 -5.17 -2.27 -16.05
C PRO A 297 -5.08 -1.71 -14.61
N ARG A 298 -4.40 -2.44 -13.69
CA ARG A 298 -4.19 -2.02 -12.30
C ARG A 298 -3.23 -0.83 -12.19
N ALA A 299 -2.36 -0.65 -13.17
CA ALA A 299 -1.41 0.46 -13.25
C ALA A 299 -2.08 1.82 -13.52
N ARG A 300 -3.35 1.83 -13.97
CA ARG A 300 -4.10 3.04 -14.36
C ARG A 300 -4.11 4.12 -13.27
N SER A 301 -4.29 3.71 -12.03
CA SER A 301 -4.41 4.63 -10.89
C SER A 301 -3.11 4.79 -10.11
N ALA A 302 -2.04 4.12 -10.55
CA ALA A 302 -0.76 4.12 -9.85
C ALA A 302 -0.05 5.46 -9.98
N VAL A 303 0.44 5.96 -8.85
CA VAL A 303 1.25 7.18 -8.78
C VAL A 303 2.50 6.90 -7.96
N LEU A 304 3.66 7.00 -8.59
CA LEU A 304 4.95 6.92 -7.93
C LEU A 304 5.42 8.32 -7.51
N ARG A 305 5.75 8.47 -6.23
CA ARG A 305 6.39 9.65 -5.66
C ARG A 305 7.76 9.29 -5.10
N VAL A 306 8.73 10.17 -5.33
CA VAL A 306 10.12 9.93 -4.97
C VAL A 306 10.67 11.12 -4.19
N ALA A 307 11.35 10.82 -3.10
CA ALA A 307 12.10 11.79 -2.31
C ALA A 307 13.49 11.26 -1.95
N GLU A 308 14.41 12.17 -1.64
CA GLU A 308 15.77 11.87 -1.21
C GLU A 308 16.02 12.47 0.16
N LYS A 309 16.64 11.72 1.07
CA LYS A 309 17.03 12.26 2.36
C LYS A 309 18.23 13.20 2.20
N ARG A 310 18.15 14.37 2.85
CA ARG A 310 19.27 15.31 2.96
C ARG A 310 20.14 14.99 4.16
#